data_AF-W4PFQ3-F1
#
_entry.id   AF-W4PFQ3-F1
#
_cell.length_a   1.000
_cell.length_b   1.000
_cell.length_c   1.000
_cell.angle_alpha   90.00
_cell.angle_beta   90.00
_cell.angle_gamma   90.00
#
_symmetry.space_group_name_H-M   'P 1'
#
loop_
_entity.id
_entity.type
_entity.pdbx_description
1 polymer ?
#
loop_
_entity_poly.entity_id
_entity_poly.type
_entity_poly.pdbx_seq_one_letter_code
_entity_poly.pdbx_strand_id
1 'polypeptide(L)'
;MMYYHPELVNLQEAGKGDYKKFAIESLNEKVAWIPRDWSKVSEDTGIGNPCKASAAKGERFAKAVAEKYAKLFEELVNGEIYPE
;
A
#
# COMPACT_ATOMS: atom_id res chain seq x y z
N MET A 1 -7.81 4.53 4.22
CA MET A 1 -8.27 5.81 4.79
C MET A 1 -9.78 6.00 4.63
N MET A 2 -10.31 6.18 3.42
CA MET A 2 -11.74 6.46 3.19
C MET A 2 -12.77 5.52 3.85
N TYR A 3 -12.40 4.26 4.14
CA TYR A 3 -13.28 3.34 4.89
C TYR A 3 -13.32 3.64 6.40
N TYR A 4 -12.17 3.89 7.01
CA TYR A 4 -12.04 4.06 8.47
C TYR A 4 -12.25 5.50 8.93
N HIS A 5 -11.69 6.45 8.19
CA HIS A 5 -11.69 7.88 8.50
C HIS A 5 -12.00 8.69 7.24
N PRO A 6 -13.24 8.65 6.73
CA PRO A 6 -13.65 9.42 5.56
C PRO A 6 -13.51 10.93 5.75
N GLU A 7 -13.63 11.43 6.99
CA GLU A 7 -13.50 12.84 7.37
C GLU A 7 -12.09 13.42 7.16
N LEU A 8 -11.07 12.57 7.04
CA LEU A 8 -9.68 12.98 6.90
C LEU A 8 -9.18 12.98 5.45
N VAL A 9 -10.02 12.63 4.48
CA VAL A 9 -9.62 12.57 3.06
C VAL A 9 -10.67 13.20 2.16
N ASN A 10 -10.26 14.29 1.49
CA ASN A 10 -10.98 14.86 0.37
C ASN A 10 -10.36 14.37 -0.95
N LEU A 11 -11.01 13.42 -1.64
CA LEU A 11 -10.44 12.79 -2.83
C LEU A 11 -10.28 13.78 -4.00
N GLN A 12 -11.10 14.84 -4.02
CA GLN A 12 -11.08 15.89 -5.03
C GLN A 12 -9.81 16.75 -4.98
N GLU A 13 -9.12 16.79 -3.84
CA GLU A 13 -7.85 17.50 -3.66
C GLU A 13 -6.64 16.66 -4.07
N ALA A 14 -6.83 15.37 -4.35
CA ALA A 14 -5.73 14.47 -4.66
C ALA A 14 -5.14 14.75 -6.05
N GLY A 15 -3.81 14.83 -6.11
CA GLY A 15 -3.07 14.83 -7.37
C GLY A 15 -3.18 13.50 -8.12
N LYS A 16 -2.60 13.45 -9.33
CA LYS A 16 -2.65 12.26 -10.20
C LYS A 16 -1.68 11.17 -9.76
N GLY A 17 -0.70 11.47 -8.90
CA GLY A 17 0.33 10.51 -8.49
C GLY A 17 1.19 10.02 -9.66
N ASP A 18 1.37 10.84 -10.69
CA ASP A 18 2.23 10.51 -11.82
C ASP A 18 3.69 10.45 -11.37
N TYR A 19 4.43 9.45 -11.86
CA TYR A 19 5.80 9.19 -11.39
C TYR A 19 6.74 8.74 -12.49
N LYS A 20 8.03 8.97 -12.27
CA LYS A 20 9.12 8.57 -13.18
C LYS A 20 9.75 7.25 -12.74
N LYS A 21 10.16 6.43 -13.71
CA LYS A 21 11.03 5.27 -13.47
C LYS A 21 12.49 5.71 -13.36
N PHE A 22 13.36 4.82 -12.89
CA PHE A 22 14.80 5.06 -12.98
C PHE A 22 15.24 5.05 -14.44
N ALA A 23 16.26 5.85 -14.78
CA ALA A 23 16.89 5.81 -16.09
C ALA A 23 17.69 4.51 -16.34
N ILE A 24 18.06 3.80 -15.27
CA ILE A 24 18.81 2.54 -15.30
C ILE A 24 17.81 1.38 -15.23
N GLU A 25 17.75 0.56 -16.28
CA GLU A 25 16.74 -0.50 -16.37
C GLU A 25 16.92 -1.61 -15.34
N SER A 26 18.16 -2.03 -15.03
CA SER A 26 18.40 -3.06 -14.01
C SER A 26 17.91 -2.66 -12.60
N LEU A 27 17.77 -1.36 -12.32
CA LEU A 27 17.12 -0.89 -11.10
C LEU A 27 15.59 -1.01 -11.17
N ASN A 28 14.97 -0.81 -12.34
CA ASN A 28 13.55 -1.03 -12.56
C ASN A 28 13.20 -2.54 -12.50
N GLU A 29 14.10 -3.39 -12.97
CA GLU A 29 14.01 -4.86 -12.94
C GLU A 29 14.33 -5.47 -11.56
N LYS A 30 14.77 -4.64 -10.61
CA LYS A 30 15.09 -5.02 -9.22
C LYS A 30 16.31 -5.97 -9.08
N VAL A 31 17.27 -5.88 -10.00
CA VAL A 31 18.57 -6.60 -9.88
C VAL A 31 19.35 -6.10 -8.67
N ALA A 32 19.28 -4.80 -8.40
CA ALA A 32 19.75 -4.17 -7.17
C ALA A 32 18.69 -3.17 -6.68
N TRP A 33 18.83 -2.72 -5.43
CA TRP A 33 17.89 -1.79 -4.81
C TRP A 33 18.55 -0.47 -4.43
N ILE A 34 17.88 0.63 -4.76
CA ILE A 34 18.15 1.97 -4.23
C ILE A 34 16.82 2.66 -3.86
N PRO A 35 16.81 3.61 -2.91
CA PRO A 35 15.62 4.39 -2.62
C PRO A 35 15.27 5.33 -3.79
N ARG A 36 13.98 5.67 -3.94
CA ARG A 36 13.55 6.73 -4.85
C ARG A 36 13.93 8.11 -4.28
N ASP A 37 14.43 8.98 -5.14
CA ASP A 37 14.60 10.40 -4.83
C ASP A 37 13.26 11.12 -5.02
N TRP A 38 12.58 11.44 -3.91
CA TRP A 38 11.25 12.06 -3.92
C TRP A 38 11.23 13.42 -4.63
N SER A 39 12.33 14.17 -4.59
CA SER A 39 12.43 15.46 -5.28
C SER A 39 12.44 15.33 -6.80
N LYS A 40 12.74 14.13 -7.33
CA LYS A 40 12.85 13.86 -8.77
C LYS A 40 11.74 12.97 -9.30
N VAL A 41 11.15 12.13 -8.45
CA VAL A 41 10.32 11.00 -8.91
C VAL A 41 8.86 11.36 -9.16
N SER A 42 8.29 12.30 -8.40
CA SER A 42 6.87 12.68 -8.43
C SER A 42 6.71 14.14 -8.01
N GLU A 43 5.70 14.82 -8.54
CA GLU A 43 5.43 16.23 -8.21
C GLU A 43 4.58 16.41 -6.94
N ASP A 44 3.57 15.57 -6.76
CA ASP A 44 2.58 15.64 -5.68
C ASP A 44 2.89 14.70 -4.50
N THR A 45 4.08 14.10 -4.49
CA THR A 45 4.53 13.05 -3.54
C THR A 45 3.73 11.74 -3.61
N GLY A 46 2.80 11.61 -4.55
CA GLY A 46 2.05 10.38 -4.82
C GLY A 46 2.77 9.47 -5.81
N ILE A 47 2.53 8.15 -5.68
CA ILE A 47 2.96 7.13 -6.65
C ILE A 47 1.74 6.29 -7.00
N GLY A 48 1.12 6.58 -8.14
CA GLY A 48 -0.11 5.97 -8.60
C GLY A 48 -1.35 6.82 -8.33
N ASN A 49 -2.29 6.78 -9.28
CA ASN A 49 -3.47 7.63 -9.26
C ASN A 49 -4.57 7.14 -8.31
N PRO A 50 -4.97 7.94 -7.30
CA PRO A 50 -5.96 7.53 -6.32
C PRO A 50 -7.41 7.72 -6.76
N CYS A 51 -7.70 8.31 -7.93
CA CYS A 51 -9.06 8.76 -8.31
C CYS A 51 -10.14 7.67 -8.31
N LYS A 52 -9.74 6.39 -8.42
CA LYS A 52 -10.66 5.23 -8.38
C LYS A 52 -10.84 4.65 -6.98
N ALA A 53 -10.29 5.27 -5.94
CA ALA A 53 -10.44 4.85 -4.55
C ALA A 53 -11.90 4.98 -4.10
N SER A 54 -12.33 4.07 -3.21
CA SER A 54 -13.66 4.15 -2.58
C SER A 54 -13.65 3.46 -1.22
N ALA A 55 -14.56 3.88 -0.33
CA ALA A 55 -14.73 3.27 0.99
C ALA A 55 -15.03 1.76 0.87
N ALA A 56 -15.92 1.36 -0.03
CA ALA A 56 -16.27 -0.06 -0.25
C ALA A 56 -15.09 -0.92 -0.71
N LYS A 57 -14.16 -0.37 -1.52
CA LYS A 57 -12.91 -1.09 -1.85
C LYS A 57 -12.00 -1.23 -0.62
N GLY A 58 -11.91 -0.17 0.18
CA GLY A 58 -11.16 -0.16 1.43
C GLY A 58 -11.68 -1.19 2.44
N GLU A 59 -13.00 -1.27 2.62
CA GLU A 59 -13.65 -2.24 3.50
C GLU A 59 -13.31 -3.68 3.12
N ARG A 60 -13.52 -4.05 1.84
CA ARG A 60 -13.23 -5.41 1.36
C ARG A 60 -11.78 -5.81 1.57
N PHE A 61 -10.85 -4.89 1.28
CA PHE A 61 -9.43 -5.14 1.49
C PHE A 61 -9.10 -5.27 2.99
N ALA A 62 -9.57 -4.34 3.81
CA ALA A 62 -9.32 -4.34 5.24
C ALA A 62 -9.83 -5.60 5.93
N LYS A 63 -11.05 -6.07 5.56
CA LYS A 63 -11.62 -7.32 6.07
C LYS A 63 -10.76 -8.52 5.72
N ALA A 64 -10.37 -8.68 4.45
CA ALA A 64 -9.54 -9.80 4.02
C ALA A 64 -8.16 -9.84 4.70
N VAL A 65 -7.58 -8.67 4.98
CA VAL A 65 -6.30 -8.55 5.69
C VAL A 65 -6.49 -8.86 7.18
N ALA A 66 -7.50 -8.26 7.82
CA ALA A 66 -7.79 -8.46 9.23
C ALA A 66 -8.11 -9.93 9.55
N GLU A 67 -8.86 -10.63 8.68
CA GLU A 67 -9.14 -12.06 8.82
C GLU A 67 -7.86 -12.90 8.80
N LYS A 68 -6.89 -12.59 7.93
CA LYS A 68 -5.59 -13.29 7.90
C LYS A 68 -4.79 -13.07 9.18
N TYR A 69 -4.75 -11.84 9.68
CA TYR A 69 -4.05 -11.55 10.94
C TYR A 69 -4.75 -12.15 12.15
N ALA A 70 -6.08 -12.16 12.20
CA ALA A 70 -6.83 -12.81 13.27
C ALA A 70 -6.51 -14.31 13.33
N LYS A 71 -6.46 -14.97 12.16
CA LYS A 71 -6.04 -16.38 12.06
C LYS A 71 -4.59 -16.58 12.52
N LEU A 72 -3.66 -15.73 12.09
CA LEU A 72 -2.27 -15.78 12.56
C LEU A 72 -2.20 -15.65 14.09
N PHE A 73 -2.95 -14.72 14.68
CA PHE A 73 -2.96 -14.54 16.14
C PHE A 73 -3.52 -15.76 16.87
N GLU A 74 -4.57 -16.37 16.34
CA GLU A 74 -5.10 -17.63 16.87
C GLU A 74 -4.06 -18.75 16.81
N GLU A 75 -3.41 -18.93 15.66
CA GLU A 75 -2.36 -19.93 15.44
C GLU A 75 -1.15 -19.71 16.37
N LEU A 76 -0.73 -18.45 16.58
CA LEU A 76 0.39 -18.13 17.47
C LEU A 76 0.06 -18.36 18.95
N VAL A 77 -1.21 -18.21 19.34
CA VAL A 77 -1.64 -18.40 20.73
C VAL A 77 -1.86 -19.89 21.04
N ASN A 78 -2.40 -20.65 20.10
CA ASN A 78 -2.84 -22.02 20.33
C ASN A 78 -1.96 -23.10 19.68
N GLY A 79 -1.09 -22.72 18.73
CA GLY A 79 -0.24 -23.63 17.97
C GLY A 79 1.19 -23.70 18.50
N GLU A 80 1.90 -24.72 18.05
CA GLU A 80 3.34 -24.85 18.28
C GLU A 80 4.11 -24.37 17.05
N ILE A 81 5.22 -23.67 17.27
CA ILE A 81 6.05 -23.13 16.19
C ILE A 81 6.75 -24.25 15.41
N TYR A 82 7.08 -25.35 16.09
CA TYR A 82 7.67 -26.54 15.50
C TYR A 82 6.83 -27.74 15.92
N PRO A 83 6.41 -28.60 14.99
CA PRO A 83 5.77 -29.87 15.35
C PRO A 83 6.81 -30.82 15.97
N GLU A 84 6.41 -31.57 17.00
CA GLU A 84 7.14 -32.76 17.46
C GLU A 84 7.11 -33.91 16.43
#